data_AF-A0A7Y7BFM8-F1
#
_entry.id   AF-A0A7Y7BFM8-F1
#
_cell.length_a   1.000
_cell.length_b   1.000
_cell.length_c   1.000
_cell.angle_alpha   90.00
_cell.angle_beta   90.00
_cell.angle_gamma   90.00
#
_symmetry.space_group_name_H-M   'P 1'
#
loop_
_entity.id
_entity.type
_entity.pdbx_description
1 polymer ?
#
loop_
_entity_poly.entity_id
_entity_poly.type
_entity_poly.pdbx_seq_one_letter_code
_entity_poly.pdbx_strand_id
1 'polypeptide(L)' 'MSDIVIKVENLSKQYRLGTVGTGTISHDLNRWWAQVRGKEDPFLKIGEANDRSLVGNSDYVWSLKGINFEVKQGEILG' A
#
# COMPACT_ATOMS: atom_id res chain seq x y z
N MET A 1 -6.52 -39.47 8.50
CA MET A 1 -5.87 -38.16 8.31
C MET A 1 -6.99 -37.16 8.11
N SER A 2 -6.98 -36.03 8.80
CA SER A 2 -7.96 -34.98 8.57
C SER A 2 -7.58 -34.23 7.30
N ASP A 3 -8.45 -34.22 6.31
CA ASP A 3 -8.19 -33.56 5.03
C ASP A 3 -8.12 -32.03 5.23
N ILE A 4 -7.17 -31.39 4.55
CA ILE A 4 -7.09 -29.93 4.50
C ILE A 4 -8.23 -29.44 3.60
N VAL A 5 -9.14 -28.67 4.17
CA VAL A 5 -10.31 -28.12 3.45
C VAL A 5 -10.07 -26.70 2.95
N ILE A 6 -9.20 -25.94 3.62
CA ILE A 6 -8.80 -24.59 3.19
C ILE A 6 -7.28 -24.49 3.35
N LYS A 7 -6.59 -24.01 2.31
CA LYS A 7 -5.17 -23.68 2.35
C LYS A 7 -5.00 -22.26 1.82
N VAL A 8 -4.37 -21.40 2.61
CA VAL A 8 -4.05 -20.02 2.25
C VAL A 8 -2.54 -19.83 2.33
N GLU A 9 -1.97 -19.30 1.27
CA GLU A 9 -0.54 -19.03 1.16
C GLU A 9 -0.30 -17.58 0.77
N ASN A 10 0.69 -16.96 1.40
CA ASN A 10 1.18 -15.61 1.13
C ASN A 10 0.11 -14.51 1.15
N LEU A 11 -0.95 -14.68 1.97
CA LEU A 11 -2.02 -13.70 2.07
C LEU A 11 -1.49 -12.37 2.61
N SER A 12 -1.68 -11.32 1.82
CA SER A 12 -1.18 -9.99 2.11
C SER A 12 -2.26 -8.97 1.81
N LYS A 13 -2.40 -7.97 2.67
CA LYS A 13 -3.36 -6.87 2.53
C LYS A 13 -2.68 -5.58 2.94
N GLN A 14 -2.53 -4.67 1.98
CA GLN A 14 -1.95 -3.35 2.19
C GLN A 14 -3.05 -2.29 2.09
N TYR A 15 -3.02 -1.32 2.98
CA TYR A 15 -3.81 -0.11 2.92
C TYR A 15 -2.94 1.08 2.58
N ARG A 16 -3.50 2.04 1.85
CA ARG A 16 -2.90 3.37 1.70
C ARG A 16 -3.55 4.32 2.71
N LEU A 17 -2.79 4.75 3.72
CA LEU A 17 -3.08 5.88 4.57
C LEU A 17 -3.04 7.18 3.76
N GLY A 18 -4.12 7.93 3.84
CA GLY A 18 -4.25 9.26 3.25
C GLY A 18 -5.69 9.75 3.36
N THR A 19 -5.87 11.05 3.54
CA THR A 19 -7.19 11.67 3.45
C THR A 19 -7.62 11.74 1.98
N VAL A 20 -8.70 11.05 1.62
CA VAL A 20 -9.35 11.23 0.32
C VAL A 20 -9.83 12.68 0.27
N GLY A 21 -9.11 13.57 -0.43
CA GLY A 21 -9.61 14.91 -0.78
C GLY A 21 -8.68 16.11 -0.54
N THR A 22 -7.60 16.04 0.23
CA THR A 22 -6.84 17.26 0.60
C THR A 22 -5.53 17.49 -0.16
N GLY A 23 -4.93 16.47 -0.75
CA GLY A 23 -3.65 16.58 -1.48
C GLY A 23 -3.79 16.48 -3.00
N THR A 24 -4.64 15.59 -3.49
CA THR A 24 -4.64 15.17 -4.91
C THR A 24 -5.13 16.28 -5.85
N ILE A 25 -6.26 16.94 -5.55
CA ILE A 25 -6.80 17.98 -6.44
C ILE A 25 -5.88 19.20 -6.51
N SER A 26 -5.35 19.65 -5.37
CA SER A 26 -4.42 20.78 -5.31
C SER A 26 -3.07 20.45 -5.99
N HIS A 27 -2.58 19.22 -5.85
CA HIS A 27 -1.38 18.75 -6.54
C HIS A 27 -1.61 18.61 -8.06
N ASP A 28 -2.77 18.10 -8.47
CA ASP A 28 -3.14 17.93 -9.88
C ASP A 28 -3.35 19.30 -10.56
N LEU A 29 -3.97 20.27 -9.87
CA LEU A 29 -4.11 21.63 -10.36
C LEU A 29 -2.75 22.34 -10.49
N ASN A 30 -1.85 22.16 -9.51
CA ASN A 30 -0.49 22.69 -9.58
C ASN A 30 0.35 22.03 -10.69
N ARG A 31 0.18 20.72 -10.92
CA ARG A 31 0.83 19.98 -12.00
C ARG A 31 0.32 20.44 -13.35
N TRP A 32 -0.99 20.60 -13.51
CA TRP A 32 -1.60 21.14 -14.72
C TRP A 32 -1.12 22.58 -14.99
N TRP A 33 -1.06 23.43 -13.95
CA TRP A 33 -0.56 24.80 -14.05
C TRP A 33 0.96 24.88 -14.31
N ALA A 34 1.74 23.89 -13.85
CA ALA A 34 3.16 23.77 -14.17
C ALA A 34 3.38 23.34 -15.63
N GLN A 35 2.60 22.36 -16.11
CA GLN A 35 2.62 21.90 -17.51
C GLN A 35 2.21 22.99 -18.49
N VAL A 36 1.14 23.75 -18.19
CA VAL A 36 0.70 24.88 -19.03
C VAL A 36 1.78 25.97 -19.13
N ARG A 37 2.61 26.13 -18.10
CA ARG A 37 3.75 27.08 -18.09
C ARG A 37 5.05 26.47 -18.62
N GLY A 38 5.03 25.23 -19.12
CA GLY A 38 6.22 24.54 -19.64
C GLY A 38 7.30 24.26 -18.59
N LYS A 39 6.95 24.22 -17.30
CA LYS A 39 7.87 23.94 -16.20
C LYS A 39 7.80 22.47 -15.80
N GLU A 40 8.93 21.93 -15.34
CA GLU A 40 9.00 20.56 -14.82
C GLU A 40 8.04 20.35 -13.64
N ASP A 41 7.52 19.12 -13.51
CA ASP A 41 6.56 18.75 -12.49
C ASP A 41 7.20 18.86 -11.09
N PRO A 42 6.71 19.78 -10.22
CA PRO A 42 7.32 20.08 -8.93
C PRO A 42 7.27 18.91 -7.94
N PHE A 43 6.52 17.85 -8.25
CA PHE A 43 6.38 16.66 -7.38
C PHE A 43 7.16 15.45 -7.89
N LEU A 44 7.93 15.57 -8.99
CA LEU A 44 8.76 14.49 -9.52
C LEU A 44 10.07 14.36 -8.70
N LYS A 45 9.99 13.90 -7.45
CA LYS A 45 11.20 13.49 -6.71
C LYS A 45 11.63 12.10 -7.17
N ILE A 46 12.66 12.06 -8.02
CA ILE A 46 13.36 10.84 -8.39
C ILE A 46 14.26 10.42 -7.22
N GLY A 47 14.08 9.19 -6.73
CA GLY A 47 15.08 8.43 -5.97
C GLY A 47 15.10 8.67 -4.46
N GLU A 48 14.24 7.99 -3.71
CA GLU A 48 14.52 7.69 -2.31
C GLU A 48 14.95 6.22 -2.19
N ALA A 49 16.24 6.03 -1.91
CA ALA A 49 16.80 4.75 -1.50
C ALA A 49 16.22 4.38 -0.13
N ASN A 50 15.68 3.16 -0.03
CA ASN A 50 15.12 2.60 1.19
C ASN A 50 16.15 2.58 2.33
N ASP A 51 16.08 3.55 3.24
CA ASP A 51 16.62 3.45 4.59
C ASP A 51 15.45 3.28 5.57
N ARG A 52 15.44 2.17 6.32
CA ARG A 52 14.33 1.72 7.18
C ARG A 52 14.43 2.24 8.63
N SER A 53 15.29 3.21 8.90
CA SER A 53 15.50 3.78 10.23
C SER A 53 14.74 5.09 10.48
N LEU A 54 14.20 5.71 9.42
CA LEU A 54 13.35 6.90 9.49
C LEU A 54 11.92 6.47 9.25
N VAL A 55 10.97 6.99 10.03
CA VAL A 55 9.52 6.78 9.82
C VAL A 55 9.22 7.03 8.35
N GLY A 56 9.02 5.95 7.59
CA GLY A 56 8.97 6.03 6.13
C GLY A 56 7.84 6.95 5.71
N ASN A 57 8.12 7.89 4.80
CA ASN A 57 7.14 8.73 4.08
C ASN A 57 6.20 7.90 3.17
N SER A 58 5.96 6.63 3.50
CA SER A 58 5.10 5.73 2.75
C SER A 58 3.68 5.89 3.26
N ASP A 59 2.81 6.40 2.40
CA ASP A 59 1.35 6.35 2.57
C ASP A 59 0.85 4.91 2.74
N TYR A 60 1.66 3.86 2.69
CA TYR A 60 1.20 2.47 2.70
C TYR A 60 1.51 1.74 4.02
N VAL A 61 0.49 1.06 4.55
CA VAL A 61 0.55 0.22 5.76
C VAL A 61 0.04 -1.19 5.46
N TRP A 62 0.80 -2.19 5.87
CA TRP A 62 0.37 -3.59 5.78
C TRP A 62 -0.55 -3.94 6.95
N SER A 63 -1.73 -4.49 6.65
CA SER A 63 -2.63 -5.08 7.66
C SER A 63 -2.49 -6.59 7.75
N LEU A 64 -2.16 -7.25 6.64
CA LEU A 64 -1.73 -8.64 6.58
C LEU A 64 -0.49 -8.68 5.69
N LYS A 65 0.51 -9.49 6.04
CA LYS A 65 1.73 -9.60 5.23
C LYS A 65 2.24 -11.03 5.26
N GLY A 66 2.03 -11.76 4.17
CA GLY A 66 2.55 -13.11 3.98
C GLY A 66 1.99 -14.13 4.98
N ILE A 67 0.68 -14.05 5.29
CA ILE A 67 0.03 -15.00 6.20
C ILE A 67 -0.21 -16.32 5.47
N ASN A 68 0.16 -17.43 6.12
CA ASN A 68 -0.07 -18.79 5.64
C ASN A 68 -0.86 -19.55 6.70
N PHE A 69 -1.97 -20.19 6.31
CA PHE A 69 -2.73 -21.04 7.22
C PHE A 69 -3.47 -22.14 6.48
N GLU A 70 -3.75 -23.21 7.20
CA GLU A 70 -4.51 -24.36 6.74
C GLU A 70 -5.66 -24.61 7.71
N VAL A 71 -6.78 -25.08 7.18
CA VAL A 71 -7.96 -25.46 7.95
C VAL A 71 -8.26 -26.91 7.63
N LYS A 72 -8.37 -27.74 8.66
CA LYS A 72 -8.69 -29.16 8.54
C LYS A 72 -10.19 -29.37 8.61
N GLN A 73 -10.66 -30.47 8.02
CA GLN A 73 -12.07 -30.84 8.10
C GLN A 73 -12.54 -30.96 9.56
N GLY A 74 -13.60 -30.23 9.91
CA GLY A 74 -14.17 -30.20 11.26
C GLY A 74 -13.47 -29.24 12.24
N GLU A 75 -12.45 -28.51 11.80
CA GLU A 75 -11.78 -27.48 12.60
C GLU A 75 -12.66 -26.22 12.73
N ILE A 76 -12.83 -25.74 13.96
CA ILE A 76 -13.55 -24.49 14.26
C ILE A 76 -12.52 -23.37 14.37
N LEU A 77 -12.63 -22.37 13.49
CA LEU A 77 -11.80 -21.17 13.50
C LEU A 77 -12.65 -19.95 13.88
N GLY A 78 -12.14 -19.14 14.79
CA GLY A 78 -12.77 -17.91 15.29
C GLY A 78 -11.74 -16.86 15.63
#